data_AF-A0A8K0B7X2-F1
#
_entry.id   AF-A0A8K0B7X2-F1
#
_cell.length_a   1.000
_cell.length_b   1.000
_cell.length_c   1.000
_cell.angle_alpha   90.00
_cell.angle_beta   90.00
_cell.angle_gamma   90.00
#
_symmetry.space_group_name_H-M   'P 1'
#
loop_
_entity.id
_entity.type
_entity.pdbx_description
1 polymer ?
#
loop_
_entity_poly.entity_id
_entity_poly.type
_entity_poly.pdbx_seq_one_letter_code
_entity_poly.pdbx_strand_id
1 'polypeptide(L)'
;FTVVSNLARHRRVHTGEKPFRCGECGRQYSQRAHLTTHQRVHTGERPYVCGDCGKGFNVNSSLTKHRRVHTGEKPYRCPECGK
;
A
#
# COMPACT_ATOMS: atom_id res chain seq x y z
N PHE A 1 17.58 10.42 -6.47
CA PHE A 1 17.56 8.94 -6.55
C PHE A 1 18.98 8.44 -6.34
N THR A 2 19.24 7.60 -5.34
CA THR A 2 20.58 7.09 -5.03
C THR A 2 21.00 5.88 -5.89
N VAL A 3 20.05 5.28 -6.61
CA VAL A 3 20.27 4.13 -7.51
C VAL A 3 19.50 4.35 -8.82
N VAL A 4 20.12 4.03 -9.96
CA VAL A 4 19.55 4.23 -11.31
C VAL A 4 18.22 3.50 -11.49
N SER A 5 18.09 2.28 -10.96
CA SER A 5 16.84 1.51 -11.01
C SER A 5 15.67 2.23 -10.33
N ASN A 6 15.93 2.97 -9.25
CA ASN A 6 14.92 3.77 -8.57
C ASN A 6 14.50 4.98 -9.42
N LEU A 7 15.44 5.61 -10.11
CA LEU A 7 15.14 6.70 -11.05
C LEU A 7 14.31 6.19 -12.24
N ALA A 8 14.70 5.07 -12.85
CA ALA A 8 13.96 4.47 -13.96
C ALA A 8 12.51 4.13 -13.56
N ARG A 9 12.32 3.53 -12.37
CA ARG A 9 10.99 3.27 -11.81
C ARG A 9 10.21 4.55 -11.57
N HIS A 10 10.84 5.60 -11.08
CA HIS A 10 10.19 6.89 -10.85
C HIS A 10 9.73 7.56 -12.15
N ARG A 11 10.51 7.48 -13.23
CA ARG A 11 10.14 8.06 -14.53
C ARG A 11 8.79 7.54 -15.06
N ARG A 12 8.39 6.31 -14.68
CA ARG A 12 7.06 5.75 -15.00
C ARG A 12 5.90 6.58 -14.47
N VAL A 13 6.11 7.39 -13.43
CA VAL A 13 5.09 8.31 -12.89
C VAL A 13 4.80 9.43 -13.89
N HIS A 14 5.82 9.91 -14.61
CA HIS A 14 5.65 10.94 -15.64
C HIS A 14 5.13 10.38 -16.95
N THR A 15 5.59 9.19 -17.36
CA THR A 15 5.17 8.59 -18.63
C THR A 15 3.83 7.85 -18.53
N GLY A 16 3.36 7.54 -17.32
CA GLY A 16 2.17 6.71 -17.11
C GLY A 16 2.37 5.22 -17.41
N GLU A 17 3.60 4.78 -17.71
CA GLU A 17 3.91 3.39 -18.03
C GLU A 17 3.56 2.45 -16.86
N LYS A 18 2.74 1.43 -17.15
CA LYS A 18 2.30 0.43 -16.17
C LYS A 18 2.50 -1.00 -16.72
N PRO A 19 3.74 -1.52 -16.67
CA PRO A 19 4.09 -2.79 -17.31
C PRO A 19 3.39 -4.01 -16.73
N PHE A 20 2.90 -3.92 -15.49
CA PHE A 20 2.42 -5.07 -14.74
C PHE A 20 0.89 -5.11 -14.78
N ARG A 21 0.32 -6.03 -15.57
CA ARG A 21 -1.12 -6.21 -15.74
C ARG A 21 -1.64 -7.34 -14.85
N CYS A 22 -2.78 -7.12 -14.19
CA CYS A 22 -3.55 -8.17 -13.54
C CYS A 22 -4.27 -9.02 -14.60
N GLY A 23 -4.07 -10.34 -14.57
CA GLY A 23 -4.75 -11.25 -15.49
C GLY A 23 -6.26 -11.36 -15.25
N GLU A 24 -6.72 -11.14 -14.02
CA GLU A 24 -8.13 -11.35 -13.64
C GLU A 24 -9.03 -10.15 -13.96
N CYS A 25 -8.56 -8.93 -13.71
CA CYS A 25 -9.36 -7.71 -13.95
C CYS A 25 -8.74 -6.74 -14.95
N GLY A 26 -7.60 -7.08 -15.55
CA GLY A 26 -6.93 -6.25 -16.55
C GLY A 26 -6.25 -4.98 -16.00
N ARG A 27 -6.37 -4.69 -14.69
CA ARG A 27 -5.82 -3.48 -14.06
C ARG A 27 -4.29 -3.49 -14.10
N GLN A 28 -3.69 -2.33 -14.37
CA GLN A 28 -2.24 -2.20 -14.58
C GLN A 28 -1.56 -1.41 -13.46
N TYR A 29 -0.29 -1.77 -13.20
CA TYR A 29 0.55 -1.21 -12.15
C TYR A 29 1.94 -0.86 -12.69
N SER A 30 2.54 0.20 -12.15
CA SER A 30 3.91 0.63 -12.49
C SER A 30 5.00 -0.17 -11.78
N GLN A 31 4.63 -0.93 -10.74
CA GLN A 31 5.53 -1.76 -9.93
C GLN A 31 4.94 -3.15 -9.70
N ARG A 32 5.79 -4.19 -9.78
CA ARG A 32 5.41 -5.59 -9.56
C ARG A 32 4.83 -5.84 -8.17
N ALA A 33 5.43 -5.25 -7.13
CA ALA A 33 4.95 -5.39 -5.75
C ALA A 33 3.49 -4.92 -5.59
N HIS A 34 3.10 -3.83 -6.28
CA HIS A 34 1.71 -3.35 -6.25
C HIS A 34 0.75 -4.34 -6.90
N LEU A 35 1.14 -4.94 -8.04
CA LEU A 35 0.34 -6.01 -8.66
C LEU A 35 0.19 -7.20 -7.72
N THR A 36 1.27 -7.68 -7.10
CA THR A 36 1.22 -8.81 -6.15
C THR A 36 0.29 -8.52 -4.98
N THR A 37 0.39 -7.34 -4.36
CA THR A 37 -0.53 -6.97 -3.27
C THR A 37 -1.98 -6.83 -3.74
N HIS A 38 -2.20 -6.37 -4.98
CA HIS A 38 -3.53 -6.26 -5.55
C HIS A 38 -4.17 -7.62 -5.81
N GLN A 39 -3.41 -8.63 -6.25
CA GLN A 39 -3.93 -9.98 -6.49
C GLN A 39 -4.61 -10.57 -5.26
N ARG A 40 -4.20 -10.17 -4.04
CA ARG A 40 -4.85 -10.55 -2.78
C ARG A 40 -6.31 -10.11 -2.67
N VAL A 41 -6.73 -9.09 -3.43
CA VAL A 41 -8.13 -8.66 -3.48
C VAL A 41 -8.99 -9.73 -4.15
N HIS A 42 -8.44 -10.47 -5.11
CA HIS A 42 -9.15 -11.53 -5.79
C HIS A 42 -9.17 -12.83 -4.98
N THR A 43 -8.05 -13.18 -4.35
CA THR A 43 -7.95 -14.39 -3.54
C THR A 43 -8.58 -14.24 -2.14
N GLY A 44 -8.81 -13.00 -1.69
CA GLY A 44 -9.24 -12.71 -0.32
C GLY A 44 -8.14 -12.91 0.73
N GLU A 45 -6.88 -13.14 0.32
CA GLU A 45 -5.77 -13.36 1.24
C GLU A 45 -5.52 -12.14 2.14
N ARG A 46 -5.51 -12.36 3.47
CA ARG A 46 -5.29 -11.31 4.48
C ARG A 46 -4.19 -11.74 5.45
N PRO A 47 -2.92 -11.76 5.02
CA PRO A 47 -1.83 -12.31 5.81
C PRO A 47 -1.46 -11.46 7.02
N TYR A 48 -1.88 -10.19 7.07
CA TYR A 48 -1.58 -9.29 8.17
C TYR A 48 -2.77 -9.19 9.11
N VAL A 49 -2.71 -9.87 10.25
CA VAL A 49 -3.81 -9.93 11.21
C VAL A 49 -3.52 -9.04 12.42
N CYS A 50 -4.52 -8.29 12.87
CA CYS A 50 -4.43 -7.51 14.09
C CYS A 50 -4.50 -8.43 15.31
N GLY A 51 -3.48 -8.40 16.18
CA GLY A 51 -3.46 -9.19 17.41
C GLY A 51 -4.54 -8.78 18.42
N ASP A 52 -4.95 -7.50 18.42
CA ASP A 52 -5.89 -6.95 19.41
C ASP A 52 -7.36 -7.28 19.09
N CYS A 53 -7.72 -7.42 17.81
CA CYS A 53 -9.12 -7.64 17.40
C CYS A 53 -9.33 -8.70 16.31
N GLY A 54 -8.28 -9.40 15.88
CA GLY A 54 -8.36 -10.45 14.85
C GLY A 54 -8.64 -9.95 13.42
N LYS A 55 -8.78 -8.64 13.20
CA LYS A 55 -9.07 -8.08 11.87
C LYS A 55 -7.89 -8.27 10.92
N GLY A 56 -8.11 -8.96 9.80
CA GLY A 56 -7.11 -9.19 8.76
C GLY A 56 -6.95 -8.02 7.76
N PHE A 57 -5.80 -7.92 7.11
CA PHE A 57 -5.48 -6.93 6.08
C PHE A 57 -4.63 -7.56 4.97
N ASN A 58 -4.81 -7.09 3.74
CA ASN A 58 -4.05 -7.56 2.56
C ASN A 58 -2.66 -6.91 2.42
N VAL A 59 -2.42 -5.79 3.12
CA VAL A 59 -1.15 -5.03 3.11
C VAL A 59 -0.77 -4.61 4.53
N ASN A 60 0.52 -4.74 4.88
CA ASN A 60 1.04 -4.44 6.21
C ASN A 60 0.79 -2.98 6.64
N SER A 61 0.98 -2.02 5.72
CA SER A 61 0.78 -0.59 6.03
C SER A 61 -0.66 -0.28 6.46
N SER A 62 -1.65 -1.03 5.96
CA SER A 62 -3.04 -0.94 6.40
C SER A 62 -3.22 -1.44 7.83
N LEU A 63 -2.57 -2.56 8.19
CA LEU A 63 -2.55 -3.05 9.58
C LEU A 63 -1.87 -2.04 10.51
N THR A 64 -0.70 -1.49 10.13
CA THR A 64 0.02 -0.49 10.93
C THR A 64 -0.84 0.75 11.19
N LYS A 65 -1.54 1.25 10.17
CA LYS A 65 -2.49 2.37 10.33
C LYS A 65 -3.66 1.98 11.22
N HIS A 66 -4.21 0.78 11.04
CA HIS A 66 -5.33 0.30 11.83
C HIS A 66 -5.00 0.19 13.32
N ARG A 67 -3.79 -0.23 13.69
CA ARG A 67 -3.38 -0.31 15.11
C ARG A 67 -3.50 1.01 15.86
N ARG A 68 -3.44 2.15 15.16
CA ARG A 68 -3.64 3.49 15.75
C ARG A 68 -5.06 3.69 16.31
N VAL A 69 -6.03 2.92 15.83
CA VAL A 69 -7.40 2.93 16.37
C VAL A 69 -7.41 2.36 17.79
N HIS A 70 -6.55 1.38 18.10
CA HIS A 70 -6.44 0.81 19.44
C HIS A 70 -5.62 1.70 20.39
N THR A 71 -4.58 2.35 19.88
CA THR A 71 -3.71 3.22 20.71
C THR A 71 -4.22 4.65 20.84
N GLY A 72 -5.15 5.09 19.97
CA GLY A 72 -5.58 6.48 19.89
C GLY A 72 -4.50 7.45 19.36
N GLU A 73 -3.38 6.94 18.83
CA GLU A 73 -2.26 7.74 18.35
C GLU A 73 -2.68 8.64 17.17
N LYS A 74 -2.40 9.95 17.27
CA LYS A 74 -2.60 10.95 16.21
C LYS A 74 -1.25 11.59 15.85
N PRO A 75 -0.48 10.99 14.91
CA PRO A 75 0.88 11.44 14.59
C PRO A 75 0.93 12.78 13.85
N TYR A 76 -0.17 13.16 13.21
CA TYR A 76 -0.26 14.38 12.44
C TYR A 76 -1.12 15.36 13.24
N ARG A 77 -0.59 16.56 13.46
CA ARG A 77 -1.30 17.68 14.07
C ARG A 77 -1.22 18.88 13.14
N CYS A 78 -2.31 19.63 13.06
CA CYS A 78 -2.33 20.91 12.36
C CYS A 78 -1.42 21.91 13.12
N PRO A 79 -0.49 22.59 12.43
CA PRO A 79 0.35 23.59 13.07
C PRO A 79 -0.43 24.85 13.48
N GLU A 80 -1.56 25.14 12.83
CA GLU A 80 -2.37 26.33 13.12
C GLU A 80 -3.36 26.13 14.27
N CYS A 81 -4.04 24.97 14.32
CA CYS A 81 -5.09 24.72 15.31
C CYS A 81 -4.82 23.56 16.27
N GLY A 82 -3.69 22.87 16.13
CA GLY A 82 -3.25 21.76 17.00
C GLY A 82 -4.08 20.47 16.90
N LYS A 83 -5.16 20.47 16.10
CA LYS A 83 -6.05 19.32 15.86
C LYS A 83 -5.50 18.38 14.80
#